data_AF-A0A346MYE4-F1
#
_entry.id   AF-A0A346MYE4-F1
#
_cell.length_a   1.000
_cell.length_b   1.000
_cell.length_c   1.000
_cell.angle_alpha   90.00
_cell.angle_beta   90.00
_cell.angle_gamma   90.00
#
_symmetry.space_group_name_H-M   'P 1'
#
loop_
_entity.id
_entity.type
_entity.pdbx_description
1 polymer ?
#
loop_
_entity_poly.entity_id
_entity_poly.type
_entity_poly.pdbx_seq_one_letter_code
_entity_poly.pdbx_strand_id
1 'polypeptide(L)'
;MNISATGFSREFKLAAVQRMLQGENVTALASELGIRRKHLYLWRDRFRAGGADALRGRGRPPRAVSALKPQAVSGKPDVLAAAQQRIADLERKIGRQQVELDFFQQALRHIEGARRPSAAPGAKASIRSSKR
;
A
#
# COMPACT_ATOMS: atom_id res chain seq x y z
N MET A 1 -3.72 29.62 23.86
CA MET A 1 -4.46 28.43 24.33
C MET A 1 -3.64 27.17 24.01
N ASN A 2 -3.20 26.41 25.02
CA ASN A 2 -2.44 25.17 24.82
C ASN A 2 -3.41 24.00 24.63
N ILE A 3 -3.84 23.77 23.39
CA ILE A 3 -4.70 22.63 23.05
C ILE A 3 -3.85 21.38 23.15
N SER A 4 -4.08 20.59 24.19
CA SER A 4 -3.32 19.39 24.49
C SER A 4 -3.72 18.23 23.55
N ALA A 5 -2.75 17.45 23.06
CA ALA A 5 -2.97 16.25 22.22
C ALA A 5 -3.93 15.20 22.81
N THR A 6 -4.33 15.37 24.07
CA THR A 6 -5.23 14.51 24.84
C THR A 6 -6.70 14.81 24.62
N GLY A 7 -7.08 15.98 24.11
CA GLY A 7 -8.49 16.37 23.91
C GLY A 7 -9.08 15.98 22.54
N PHE A 8 -8.26 15.59 21.57
CA PHE A 8 -8.74 15.31 20.22
C PHE A 8 -9.34 13.91 20.08
N SER A 9 -10.45 13.79 19.35
CA SER A 9 -11.10 12.53 19.03
C SER A 9 -10.17 11.61 18.24
N ARG A 10 -10.41 10.29 18.30
CA ARG A 10 -9.59 9.30 17.60
C ARG A 10 -9.62 9.52 16.08
N GLU A 11 -10.82 9.77 15.56
CA GLU A 11 -11.05 10.01 14.12
C GLU A 11 -10.29 11.25 13.65
N PHE A 12 -10.33 12.32 14.44
CA PHE A 12 -9.59 13.54 14.14
C PHE A 12 -8.08 13.31 14.05
N LYS A 13 -7.51 12.52 14.99
CA LYS A 13 -6.08 12.16 14.95
C LYS A 13 -5.73 11.30 13.75
N LEU A 14 -6.62 10.38 13.38
CA LEU A 14 -6.42 9.52 12.21
C LEU A 14 -6.43 10.31 10.91
N ALA A 15 -7.41 11.21 10.74
CA ALA A 15 -7.49 12.08 9.58
C ALA A 15 -6.24 12.95 9.46
N ALA A 16 -5.77 13.54 10.56
CA ALA A 16 -4.56 14.34 10.58
C ALA A 16 -3.31 13.52 10.20
N VAL A 17 -3.16 12.30 10.71
CA VAL A 17 -2.03 11.42 10.35
C VAL A 17 -2.13 10.95 8.90
N GLN A 18 -3.33 10.67 8.39
CA GLN A 18 -3.54 10.27 7.01
C GLN A 18 -3.11 11.37 6.03
N ARG A 19 -3.45 12.63 6.30
CA ARG A 19 -2.98 13.80 5.53
C ARG A 19 -1.46 13.95 5.57
N MET A 20 -0.82 13.67 6.71
CA MET A 20 0.64 13.62 6.79
C MET A 20 1.26 12.47 5.97
N LEU A 21 0.60 11.31 5.90
CA LEU A 21 1.06 10.17 5.08
C LEU A 21 0.89 10.41 3.58
N GLN A 22 -0.11 11.21 3.20
CA GLN A 22 -0.30 11.70 1.82
C GLN A 22 0.75 12.74 1.40
N GLY A 23 1.63 13.16 2.32
CA GLY A 23 2.75 14.06 2.02
C GLY A 23 2.42 15.55 2.15
N GLU A 24 1.30 15.91 2.78
CA GLU A 24 0.98 17.32 3.02
C GLU A 24 2.00 18.02 3.92
N ASN A 25 2.15 19.34 3.74
CA ASN A 25 3.05 20.14 4.56
C ASN A 25 2.53 20.24 5.99
N VAL A 26 3.25 19.61 6.93
CA VAL A 26 2.91 19.55 8.36
C VAL A 26 2.77 20.93 9.00
N THR A 27 3.46 21.96 8.50
CA THR A 27 3.34 23.33 9.01
C THR A 27 2.02 23.97 8.57
N ALA A 28 1.61 23.80 7.31
CA ALA A 28 0.32 24.26 6.82
C ALA A 28 -0.83 23.53 7.54
N LEU A 29 -0.73 22.20 7.64
CA LEU A 29 -1.69 21.35 8.33
C LEU A 29 -1.87 21.72 9.81
N ALA A 30 -0.78 22.08 10.50
CA ALA A 30 -0.83 22.54 11.88
C ALA A 30 -1.58 23.86 12.03
N SER A 31 -1.35 24.81 11.12
CA SER A 31 -2.05 26.10 11.11
C SER A 31 -3.54 25.92 10.80
N GLU A 32 -3.88 25.08 9.83
CA GLU A 32 -5.27 24.78 9.43
C GLU A 32 -6.05 24.12 10.56
N LEU A 33 -5.46 23.13 11.22
CA LEU A 33 -6.10 22.42 12.34
C LEU A 33 -6.06 23.23 13.66
N GLY A 34 -5.30 24.33 13.71
CA GLY A 34 -5.10 25.13 14.92
C GLY A 34 -4.28 24.41 16.00
N ILE A 35 -3.41 23.47 15.62
CA ILE A 35 -2.68 22.59 16.55
C ILE A 35 -1.18 22.76 16.40
N ARG A 36 -0.46 22.71 17.51
CA ARG A 36 1.01 22.69 17.49
C ARG A 36 1.53 21.45 16.72
N ARG A 37 2.47 21.66 15.79
CA ARG A 37 3.15 20.60 15.01
C ARG A 37 3.66 19.42 15.85
N LYS A 38 4.11 19.68 17.08
CA LYS A 38 4.57 18.65 18.03
C LYS A 38 3.54 17.53 18.23
N HIS A 39 2.24 17.87 18.22
CA HIS A 39 1.16 16.89 18.38
C HIS A 39 0.98 16.04 17.14
N LEU A 40 1.10 16.61 15.94
CA LEU A 40 1.06 15.89 14.68
C LEU A 40 2.18 14.85 14.60
N TYR A 41 3.41 15.22 14.95
CA TYR A 41 4.53 14.27 15.01
C TYR A 41 4.30 13.16 16.04
N LEU A 42 3.83 13.52 17.24
CA LEU A 42 3.51 12.53 18.28
C LEU A 42 2.43 11.53 17.84
N TRP A 43 1.42 11.99 17.09
CA TRP A 43 0.39 11.11 16.55
C TRP A 43 0.94 10.21 15.46
N ARG A 44 1.73 10.75 14.52
CA ARG A 44 2.40 9.93 13.50
C ARG A 44 3.28 8.85 14.12
N ASP A 45 4.08 9.21 15.13
CA ASP A 45 5.00 8.26 15.77
C ASP A 45 4.23 7.18 16.54
N ARG A 46 3.12 7.55 17.21
CA ARG A 46 2.21 6.56 17.83
C ARG A 46 1.52 5.66 16.82
N PHE A 47 1.08 6.22 15.69
CA PHE A 47 0.47 5.46 14.61
C PHE A 47 1.47 4.46 13.99
N ARG A 48 2.74 4.85 13.85
CA ARG A 48 3.81 3.94 13.40
C ARG A 48 4.10 2.82 14.42
N ALA A 49 3.98 3.11 15.72
CA ALA A 49 4.26 2.15 16.78
C ALA A 49 3.14 1.11 17.00
N GLY A 50 1.87 1.45 16.78
CA GLY A 50 0.75 0.55 17.08
C GLY A 50 -0.53 0.81 16.27
N GLY A 51 -0.40 1.40 15.08
CA GLY A 51 -1.50 1.61 14.15
C GLY A 51 -2.62 2.51 14.69
N ALA A 52 -3.82 2.33 14.15
CA ALA A 52 -4.97 3.14 14.51
C ALA A 52 -5.45 2.96 15.96
N ASP A 53 -5.11 1.85 16.61
CA ASP A 53 -5.44 1.60 18.02
C ASP A 53 -4.53 2.34 19.00
N ALA A 54 -3.29 2.66 18.60
CA ALA A 54 -2.36 3.46 19.41
C ALA A 54 -2.72 4.96 19.49
N LEU A 55 -3.64 5.43 18.64
CA LEU A 55 -4.13 6.82 18.68
C LEU A 55 -5.29 7.05 19.67
N ARG A 56 -5.75 6.01 20.38
CA ARG A 56 -6.83 6.14 21.37
C ARG A 56 -6.49 7.16 22.47
N GLY A 57 -7.50 7.97 22.82
CA GLY A 57 -7.46 8.90 23.95
C GLY A 57 -7.36 8.17 25.30
N ARG A 58 -6.87 8.89 26.31
CA ARG A 58 -6.41 8.41 27.63
C ARG A 58 -7.31 7.31 28.23
N GLY A 59 -6.84 6.07 28.16
CA GLY A 59 -7.23 4.97 29.01
C GLY A 59 -5.94 4.26 29.39
N ARG A 60 -5.74 4.00 30.69
CA ARG A 60 -4.65 3.16 31.20
C ARG A 60 -4.49 1.96 30.25
N PRO A 61 -3.28 1.62 29.75
CA PRO A 61 -3.13 0.39 29.00
C PRO A 61 -3.77 -0.73 29.85
N PRO A 62 -4.73 -1.53 29.34
CA PRO A 62 -5.17 -2.69 30.08
C PRO A 62 -3.90 -3.44 30.49
N ARG A 63 -3.83 -3.93 31.73
CA ARG A 63 -2.59 -4.48 32.33
C ARG A 63 -1.91 -5.56 31.45
N ALA A 64 -2.64 -6.10 30.46
CA ALA A 64 -2.17 -6.97 29.39
C ALA A 64 -1.26 -6.32 28.31
N VAL A 65 -1.35 -5.00 28.05
CA VAL A 65 -0.58 -4.32 26.98
C VAL A 65 0.52 -3.38 27.51
N SER A 66 0.63 -3.21 28.82
CA SER A 66 1.78 -2.50 29.43
C SER A 66 3.06 -3.35 29.44
N ALA A 67 3.01 -4.57 28.92
CA ALA A 67 4.17 -5.42 28.65
C ALA A 67 4.86 -5.12 27.31
N LEU A 68 4.26 -4.32 26.42
CA LEU A 68 4.92 -3.88 25.18
C LEU A 68 5.59 -2.52 25.39
N LYS A 69 6.65 -2.50 26.20
CA LYS A 69 7.80 -1.63 25.89
C LYS A 69 8.29 -2.00 24.48
N PRO A 70 8.99 -1.12 23.75
CA PRO A 70 9.94 -1.57 22.74
C PRO A 70 11.08 -2.26 23.51
N GLN A 71 10.83 -3.47 23.99
CA GLN A 71 11.92 -4.42 24.17
C GLN A 71 12.44 -4.66 22.77
N ALA A 72 13.73 -4.38 22.58
CA ALA A 72 14.52 -5.09 21.61
C ALA A 72 14.07 -6.56 21.61
N VAL A 73 13.48 -6.99 20.49
CA VAL A 73 13.49 -8.37 20.00
C VAL A 73 13.29 -9.46 21.06
N SER A 74 12.14 -9.50 21.75
CA SER A 74 11.81 -10.65 22.63
C SER A 74 10.31 -10.89 22.78
N GLY A 75 9.59 -10.87 21.65
CA GLY A 75 8.16 -11.21 21.58
C GLY A 75 7.86 -12.15 20.42
N LYS A 76 7.95 -13.46 20.69
CA LYS A 76 7.64 -14.63 19.84
C LYS A 76 8.41 -14.70 18.50
N PRO A 77 9.58 -15.37 18.44
CA PRO A 77 10.29 -15.63 17.17
C PRO A 77 9.37 -16.27 16.12
N ASP A 78 8.37 -17.02 16.56
CA ASP A 78 7.39 -17.70 15.72
C ASP A 78 6.55 -16.76 14.83
N VAL A 79 6.11 -15.60 15.35
CA VAL A 79 5.30 -14.66 14.54
C VAL A 79 6.15 -13.93 13.51
N LEU A 80 7.37 -13.54 13.89
CA LEU A 80 8.32 -12.90 12.97
C LEU A 80 8.81 -13.90 11.91
N ALA A 81 9.09 -15.15 12.29
CA ALA A 81 9.45 -16.21 11.37
C ALA A 81 8.30 -16.54 10.42
N ALA A 82 7.05 -16.64 10.91
CA ALA A 82 5.88 -16.84 10.06
C ALA A 82 5.67 -15.69 9.08
N ALA A 83 5.89 -14.44 9.51
CA ALA A 83 5.84 -13.27 8.64
C ALA A 83 6.93 -13.32 7.57
N GLN A 84 8.18 -13.63 7.94
CA GLN A 84 9.30 -13.78 7.01
C GLN A 84 9.05 -14.89 5.99
N GLN A 85 8.52 -16.03 6.43
CA GLN A 85 8.16 -17.14 5.55
C GLN A 85 7.08 -16.70 4.55
N ARG A 86 6.06 -15.98 5.03
CA ARG A 86 5.00 -15.47 4.16
C ARG A 86 5.53 -14.46 3.14
N ILE A 87 6.46 -13.60 3.54
CA ILE A 87 7.13 -12.66 2.64
C ILE A 87 7.89 -13.43 1.55
N ALA A 88 8.71 -14.41 1.93
CA ALA A 88 9.46 -15.21 0.97
C ALA A 88 8.55 -15.97 -0.02
N ASP A 89 7.43 -16.52 0.46
CA ASP A 89 6.45 -17.19 -0.41
C ASP A 89 5.80 -16.23 -1.40
N LEU A 90 5.50 -15.00 -0.96
CA LEU A 90 4.93 -13.96 -1.83
C LEU A 90 5.96 -13.49 -2.87
N GLU A 91 7.20 -13.27 -2.46
CA GLU A 91 8.29 -12.89 -3.37
C GLU A 91 8.49 -13.95 -4.47
N ARG A 92 8.46 -15.25 -4.12
CA ARG A 92 8.53 -16.34 -5.11
C ARG A 92 7.34 -16.33 -6.06
N LYS A 93 6.13 -16.09 -5.57
CA LYS A 93 4.93 -16.01 -6.41
C LYS A 93 4.99 -14.82 -7.37
N ILE A 94 5.41 -13.66 -6.87
CA ILE A 94 5.61 -12.45 -7.69
C ILE A 94 6.65 -12.73 -8.78
N GLY A 95 7.79 -13.33 -8.43
CA GLY A 95 8.81 -13.71 -9.42
C GLY A 95 8.28 -14.65 -10.50
N ARG A 96 7.50 -15.67 -10.13
CA ARG A 96 6.87 -16.58 -11.09
C ARG A 96 5.89 -15.85 -12.01
N GLN A 97 5.01 -15.04 -11.43
CA GLN A 97 4.03 -14.26 -12.19
C GLN A 97 4.70 -13.28 -13.15
N GLN A 98 5.83 -12.67 -12.75
CA GLN A 98 6.59 -11.78 -13.62
C GLN A 98 7.12 -12.52 -14.86
N VAL A 99 7.69 -13.72 -14.68
CA VAL A 99 8.16 -14.54 -15.82
C VAL A 99 7.02 -14.94 -16.74
N GLU A 100 5.88 -15.35 -16.19
CA GLU A 100 4.69 -15.67 -16.99
C GLU A 100 4.21 -14.46 -17.79
N LEU A 101 4.11 -13.29 -17.16
CA LEU A 101 3.75 -12.04 -17.82
C LEU A 101 4.74 -11.68 -18.94
N ASP A 102 6.04 -11.79 -18.70
CA ASP A 102 7.08 -11.51 -19.70
C ASP A 102 6.95 -12.46 -20.89
N PHE A 103 6.71 -13.76 -20.65
CA PHE A 103 6.46 -14.75 -21.69
C PHE A 103 5.22 -14.39 -22.52
N PHE A 104 4.08 -14.08 -21.87
CA PHE A 104 2.86 -13.69 -22.58
C PHE A 104 3.05 -12.41 -23.39
N GLN A 105 3.74 -11.42 -22.84
CA GLN A 105 4.05 -10.18 -23.56
C GLN A 105 4.95 -10.43 -24.78
N GLN A 106 5.92 -11.35 -24.69
CA GLN A 106 6.74 -11.73 -25.83
C GLN A 106 5.90 -12.46 -26.89
N ALA A 107 5.08 -13.42 -26.49
CA ALA A 107 4.19 -14.16 -27.40
C ALA A 107 3.22 -13.23 -28.15
N LEU A 108 2.61 -12.27 -27.45
CA LEU A 108 1.73 -11.28 -28.07
C LEU A 108 2.48 -10.38 -29.06
N ARG A 109 3.69 -9.91 -28.70
CA ARG A 109 4.56 -9.15 -29.62
C ARG A 109 4.92 -9.93 -30.88
N HIS A 110 5.14 -11.23 -30.77
CA HIS A 110 5.39 -12.09 -31.94
C HIS A 110 4.16 -12.19 -32.85
N ILE A 111 2.96 -12.31 -32.29
CA ILE A 111 1.71 -12.34 -33.06
C ILE A 111 1.44 -10.97 -33.73
N GLU A 112 1.68 -9.86 -33.03
CA GLU A 112 1.58 -8.51 -33.60
C GLU A 112 2.62 -8.26 -34.69
N GLY A 113 3.85 -8.76 -34.51
CA GLY A 113 4.91 -8.74 -35.51
C GLY A 113 4.54 -9.55 -36.76
N ALA A 114 3.94 -10.73 -36.59
CA ALA A 114 3.42 -11.55 -37.68
C ALA A 114 2.18 -10.94 -38.36
N ARG A 115 1.44 -10.07 -37.66
CA ARG A 115 0.33 -9.28 -38.21
C ARG A 115 0.76 -7.98 -38.88
N ARG A 116 2.04 -7.58 -38.85
CA ARG A 116 2.51 -6.50 -39.73
C ARG A 116 2.26 -6.96 -41.16
N PRO A 117 1.43 -6.25 -41.94
CA PRO A 117 1.00 -6.73 -43.24
C PRO A 117 2.24 -6.80 -44.14
N SER A 118 2.45 -7.96 -44.77
CA SER A 118 3.06 -7.94 -46.08
C SER A 118 2.16 -7.08 -46.95
N ALA A 119 2.54 -5.82 -47.14
CA ALA A 119 1.93 -4.91 -48.08
C ALA A 119 2.28 -5.41 -49.50
N ALA A 120 1.67 -6.51 -49.90
CA ALA A 120 1.54 -6.94 -51.29
C ALA A 120 0.06 -6.81 -51.65
N PRO A 121 -0.34 -5.79 -52.42
CA PRO A 121 -1.70 -5.71 -52.94
C PRO A 121 -1.81 -6.68 -54.10
N GLY A 122 -2.58 -7.76 -53.96
CA GLY A 122 -2.97 -8.56 -55.11
C GLY A 122 -3.41 -9.97 -54.80
N ALA A 123 -4.72 -10.18 -54.64
CA ALA A 123 -5.48 -11.02 -55.56
C ALA A 123 -6.95 -11.08 -55.10
N LYS A 124 -7.84 -10.63 -55.99
CA LYS A 124 -9.29 -10.71 -55.83
C LYS A 124 -9.71 -12.18 -55.80
N ALA A 125 -10.20 -12.68 -54.67
CA ALA A 125 -11.02 -13.90 -54.67
C ALA A 125 -12.46 -13.49 -54.99
N SER A 126 -12.80 -13.46 -56.29
CA SER A 126 -14.19 -13.30 -56.73
C SER A 126 -15.02 -14.48 -56.24
N ILE A 127 -15.95 -14.25 -55.33
CA ILE A 127 -16.96 -15.24 -54.98
C ILE A 127 -17.93 -15.30 -56.17
N ARG A 128 -17.75 -16.31 -57.02
CA ARG A 128 -18.68 -16.62 -58.11
C ARG A 128 -19.97 -17.15 -57.47
N SER A 129 -20.97 -16.29 -57.41
CA SER A 129 -22.37 -16.68 -57.21
C SER A 129 -22.77 -17.70 -58.27
N SER A 130 -23.34 -18.83 -57.85
CA SER A 130 -24.18 -19.65 -58.73
C SER A 130 -25.25 -20.36 -57.91
N LYS A 131 -26.49 -20.04 -58.25
CA LYS A 131 -27.72 -20.68 -57.78
C LYS A 131 -28.35 -21.36 -58.98
N ARG A 132 -28.51 -22.68 -58.93
CA ARG A 132 -29.71 -23.40 -59.40
C ARG A 132 -29.68 -24.84 -58.93
#